data_AF-A8NBF0-F1
#
_entry.id   AF-A8NBF0-F1
#
_cell.length_a   1.000
_cell.length_b   1.000
_cell.length_c   1.000
_cell.angle_alpha   90.00
_cell.angle_beta   90.00
_cell.angle_gamma   90.00
#
_symmetry.space_group_name_H-M   'P 1'
#
loop_
_entity.id
_entity.type
_entity.pdbx_description
1 polymer ?
#
loop_
_entity_poly.entity_id
_entity_poly.type
_entity_poly.pdbx_seq_one_letter_code
_entity_poly.pdbx_strand_id
1 'polypeptide(L)'
;MEHRLRNWIELNRPDLQDTAVHALKLVENQDNLFTYMFLVTLQPAFKPREKNIDPRKAFVIHVLEPVRMDEFLPKDPGNQVAINSLKQKGKDLRKQGYVGLVMMQIMVTDPIPLAHMSPFGVADIETHKPYDPNWKENFTKKASAFPGFVLPLSPQCPLK
;
A
#
# COMPACT_ATOMS: atom_id res chain seq x y z
N MET A 1 17.27 -3.40 6.55
CA MET A 1 15.87 -3.64 6.15
C MET A 1 15.25 -2.35 5.66
N GLU A 2 15.25 -1.29 6.45
CA GLU A 2 14.69 0.02 6.08
C GLU A 2 15.20 0.59 4.75
N HIS A 3 16.52 0.61 4.51
CA HIS A 3 17.08 1.06 3.23
C HIS A 3 16.54 0.26 2.03
N ARG A 4 16.38 -1.07 2.19
CA ARG A 4 15.82 -1.94 1.13
C ARG A 4 14.33 -1.65 0.91
N LEU A 5 13.57 -1.44 1.99
CA LEU A 5 12.17 -1.05 1.91
C LEU A 5 12.01 0.29 1.18
N ARG A 6 12.83 1.29 1.54
CA ARG A 6 12.82 2.60 0.87
C ARG A 6 13.10 2.47 -0.63
N ASN A 7 14.14 1.74 -1.02
CA ASN A 7 14.47 1.52 -2.44
C ASN A 7 13.34 0.78 -3.17
N TRP A 8 12.73 -0.24 -2.54
CA TRP A 8 11.61 -0.97 -3.13
C TRP A 8 10.41 -0.05 -3.35
N ILE A 9 10.08 0.79 -2.37
CA ILE A 9 8.98 1.78 -2.47
C ILE A 9 9.27 2.78 -3.59
N GLU A 10 10.48 3.33 -3.65
CA GLU A 10 10.85 4.32 -4.67
C GLU A 10 10.78 3.73 -6.08
N LEU A 11 11.30 2.53 -6.29
CA LEU A 11 11.31 1.88 -7.60
C LEU A 11 9.91 1.46 -8.06
N ASN A 12 9.04 1.04 -7.12
CA ASN A 12 7.68 0.59 -7.42
C ASN A 12 6.63 1.71 -7.24
N ARG A 13 7.04 2.95 -6.90
CA ARG A 13 6.12 4.05 -6.59
C ARG A 13 5.07 4.32 -7.68
N PRO A 14 5.43 4.42 -8.98
CA PRO A 14 4.42 4.68 -10.02
C PRO A 14 3.37 3.57 -10.08
N ASP A 15 3.80 2.31 -9.99
CA ASP A 15 2.91 1.16 -10.03
C ASP A 15 2.04 1.06 -8.76
N LEU A 16 2.59 1.37 -7.59
CA LEU A 16 1.85 1.46 -6.33
C LEU A 16 0.74 2.53 -6.40
N GLN A 17 1.03 3.68 -6.99
CA GLN A 17 0.07 4.77 -7.14
C GLN A 17 -1.09 4.36 -8.05
N ASP A 18 -0.79 3.82 -9.24
CA ASP A 18 -1.81 3.27 -10.14
C ASP A 18 -2.65 2.18 -9.46
N THR A 19 -1.99 1.26 -8.76
CA THR A 19 -2.63 0.16 -8.04
C THR A 19 -3.58 0.68 -6.97
N ALA A 20 -3.18 1.72 -6.22
CA ALA A 20 -4.02 2.33 -5.19
C ALA A 20 -5.27 3.00 -5.78
N VAL A 21 -5.16 3.65 -6.94
CA VAL A 21 -6.29 4.27 -7.65
C VAL A 21 -7.32 3.20 -8.02
N HIS A 22 -6.87 2.05 -8.54
CA HIS A 22 -7.75 0.91 -8.85
C HIS A 22 -8.35 0.27 -7.60
N ALA A 23 -7.53 0.01 -6.58
CA ALA A 23 -7.95 -0.65 -5.34
C ALA A 23 -9.02 0.16 -4.59
N LEU A 24 -8.89 1.48 -4.59
CA LEU A 24 -9.85 2.40 -3.95
C LEU A 24 -11.03 2.76 -4.86
N LYS A 25 -11.07 2.23 -6.10
CA LYS A 25 -12.14 2.47 -7.07
C LYS A 25 -12.43 3.96 -7.30
N LEU A 26 -11.37 4.77 -7.40
CA LEU A 26 -11.55 6.23 -7.43
C LEU A 26 -12.27 6.72 -8.69
N VAL A 27 -12.17 5.98 -9.80
CA VAL A 27 -12.92 6.24 -11.04
C VAL A 27 -14.43 6.19 -10.79
N GLU A 28 -14.89 5.24 -9.97
CA GLU A 28 -16.31 5.06 -9.64
C GLU A 28 -16.76 6.05 -8.57
N ASN A 29 -15.95 6.20 -7.51
CA ASN A 29 -16.25 7.10 -6.40
C ASN A 29 -14.99 7.70 -5.80
N GLN A 30 -14.76 8.98 -6.09
CA GLN A 30 -13.61 9.73 -5.58
C GLN A 30 -13.66 9.88 -4.05
N ASP A 31 -14.83 9.90 -3.42
CA ASP A 31 -14.95 10.09 -1.97
C ASP A 31 -14.36 8.92 -1.16
N ASN A 32 -14.08 7.79 -1.82
CA ASN A 32 -13.40 6.65 -1.20
C ASN A 32 -12.04 7.04 -0.60
N LEU A 33 -11.37 8.10 -1.10
CA LEU A 33 -10.10 8.60 -0.55
C LEU A 33 -10.22 9.18 0.88
N PHE A 34 -11.44 9.48 1.35
CA PHE A 34 -11.69 9.94 2.73
C PHE A 34 -12.15 8.84 3.68
N THR A 35 -12.45 7.65 3.15
CA THR A 35 -12.98 6.50 3.90
C THR A 35 -11.96 5.37 3.98
N TYR A 36 -11.27 5.10 2.87
CA TYR A 36 -10.37 3.97 2.70
C TYR A 36 -8.92 4.43 2.54
N MET A 37 -8.01 3.57 2.94
CA MET A 37 -6.58 3.66 2.64
C MET A 37 -6.13 2.37 1.97
N PHE A 38 -5.04 2.41 1.22
CA PHE A 38 -4.50 1.23 0.56
C PHE A 38 -3.43 0.57 1.45
N LEU A 39 -3.67 -0.69 1.84
CA LEU A 39 -2.77 -1.49 2.65
C LEU A 39 -1.92 -2.38 1.76
N VAL A 40 -0.60 -2.32 1.99
CA VAL A 40 0.39 -3.20 1.37
C VAL A 40 1.19 -3.89 2.46
N THR A 41 1.02 -5.20 2.62
CA THR A 41 1.84 -6.00 3.55
C THR A 41 2.88 -6.78 2.78
N LEU A 42 4.13 -6.67 3.21
CA LEU A 42 5.32 -7.21 2.59
C LEU A 42 6.02 -8.18 3.54
N GLN A 43 6.64 -9.21 2.98
CA GLN A 43 7.58 -10.07 3.66
C GLN A 43 8.93 -10.02 2.93
N PRO A 44 10.07 -9.94 3.65
CA PRO A 44 11.38 -9.98 3.01
C PRO A 44 11.58 -11.28 2.22
N ALA A 45 12.00 -11.17 0.97
CA ALA A 45 12.33 -12.32 0.12
C ALA A 45 13.82 -12.69 0.14
N PHE A 46 14.54 -12.22 1.16
CA PHE A 46 16.00 -12.32 1.25
C PHE A 46 16.46 -12.73 2.64
N LYS A 47 17.65 -13.33 2.70
CA LYS A 47 18.30 -13.69 3.97
C LYS A 47 18.97 -12.47 4.61
N PRO A 48 19.16 -12.47 5.95
CA PRO A 48 19.99 -11.48 6.61
C PRO A 48 21.38 -11.39 5.96
N ARG A 49 21.82 -10.17 5.61
CA ARG A 49 23.12 -9.85 4.98
C ARG A 49 23.31 -10.30 3.52
N GLU A 50 22.29 -10.84 2.87
CA GLU A 50 22.35 -11.12 1.43
C GLU A 50 22.55 -9.81 0.65
N LYS A 51 23.51 -9.78 -0.29
CA LYS A 51 23.93 -8.56 -1.00
C LYS A 51 23.29 -8.43 -2.37
N ASN A 52 23.19 -9.53 -3.12
CA ASN A 52 22.76 -9.56 -4.52
C ASN A 52 21.25 -9.83 -4.61
N ILE A 53 20.44 -8.80 -4.41
CA ILE A 53 18.98 -8.88 -4.48
C ILE A 53 18.51 -7.83 -5.47
N ASP A 54 17.60 -8.22 -6.38
CA ASP A 54 16.89 -7.26 -7.21
C ASP A 54 16.05 -6.34 -6.30
N PRO A 55 16.35 -5.03 -6.24
CA PRO A 55 15.66 -4.12 -5.34
C PRO A 55 14.17 -3.95 -5.67
N ARG A 56 13.74 -4.21 -6.91
CA ARG A 56 12.30 -4.21 -7.28
C ARG A 56 11.55 -5.41 -6.74
N LYS A 57 12.27 -6.49 -6.45
CA LYS A 57 11.77 -7.81 -6.04
C LYS A 57 12.33 -8.24 -4.69
N ALA A 58 12.74 -7.28 -3.86
CA ALA A 58 13.29 -7.58 -2.54
C ALA A 58 12.24 -8.10 -1.54
N PHE A 59 10.95 -7.94 -1.86
CA PHE A 59 9.87 -8.34 -0.99
C PHE A 59 8.88 -9.24 -1.73
N VAL A 60 8.21 -10.11 -0.98
CA VAL A 60 6.98 -10.78 -1.37
C VAL A 60 5.82 -9.96 -0.88
N ILE A 61 4.82 -9.76 -1.72
CA ILE A 61 3.59 -9.07 -1.34
C ILE A 61 2.61 -10.10 -0.79
N HIS A 62 2.20 -9.93 0.47
CA HIS A 62 1.23 -10.80 1.15
C HIS A 62 -0.19 -10.26 1.12
N VAL A 63 -0.34 -8.94 1.30
CA VAL A 63 -1.65 -8.27 1.31
C VAL A 63 -1.59 -7.05 0.41
N LEU A 64 -2.64 -6.87 -0.40
CA LEU A 64 -2.93 -5.68 -1.20
C LEU A 64 -4.44 -5.47 -1.18
N GLU A 65 -4.92 -4.53 -0.39
CA GLU A 65 -6.36 -4.29 -0.30
C GLU A 65 -6.69 -2.88 0.19
N PRO A 66 -7.86 -2.34 -0.19
CA PRO A 66 -8.41 -1.18 0.48
C PRO A 66 -8.87 -1.59 1.88
N VAL A 67 -8.47 -0.83 2.89
CA VAL A 67 -8.93 -1.00 4.27
C VAL A 67 -9.62 0.28 4.73
N ARG A 68 -10.66 0.13 5.55
CA ARG A 68 -11.33 1.29 6.13
C ARG A 68 -10.45 1.91 7.21
N MET A 69 -10.28 3.22 7.14
CA MET A 69 -9.39 3.94 8.06
C MET A 69 -9.86 3.89 9.52
N ASP A 70 -11.17 3.87 9.75
CA ASP A 70 -11.78 3.81 11.10
C ASP A 70 -11.65 2.44 11.77
N GLU A 71 -11.47 1.38 10.98
CA GLU A 71 -11.31 0.00 11.44
C GLU A 71 -9.83 -0.39 11.60
N PHE A 72 -8.98 0.04 10.66
CA PHE A 72 -7.59 -0.42 10.58
C PHE A 72 -6.62 0.36 11.46
N LEU A 73 -6.83 1.67 11.62
CA LEU A 73 -5.87 2.51 12.32
C LEU A 73 -6.10 2.47 13.83
N PRO A 74 -5.04 2.39 14.64
CA PRO A 74 -5.17 2.43 16.08
C PRO A 74 -5.89 3.72 16.51
N LYS A 75 -6.82 3.58 17.46
CA LYS A 75 -7.63 4.71 17.94
C LYS A 75 -6.88 5.61 18.92
N ASP A 76 -5.55 5.53 19.00
CA ASP A 76 -4.80 6.46 19.83
C ASP A 76 -4.95 7.90 19.29
N PRO A 77 -4.95 8.91 20.16
CA PRO A 77 -5.20 10.30 19.76
C PRO A 77 -4.21 10.83 18.73
N GLY A 78 -2.94 10.40 18.79
CA GLY A 78 -1.89 10.88 17.89
C GLY A 78 -2.13 10.47 16.45
N ASN A 79 -2.43 9.18 16.22
CA ASN A 79 -2.74 8.67 14.89
C ASN A 79 -4.04 9.26 14.33
N GLN A 80 -5.07 9.45 15.16
CA GLN A 80 -6.30 10.12 14.72
C GLN A 80 -6.03 11.56 14.25
N VAL A 81 -5.23 12.32 14.98
CA VAL A 81 -4.86 13.71 14.60
C VAL A 81 -4.10 13.72 13.28
N ALA A 82 -3.12 12.85 13.10
CA ALA A 82 -2.35 12.76 11.86
C ALA A 82 -3.23 12.44 10.65
N ILE A 83 -4.12 11.46 10.79
CA ILE A 83 -5.03 11.03 9.72
C ILE A 83 -6.07 12.09 9.40
N ASN A 84 -6.65 12.74 10.42
CA ASN A 84 -7.56 13.86 10.19
C ASN A 84 -6.88 15.03 9.49
N SER A 85 -5.61 15.30 9.81
CA SER A 85 -4.81 16.32 9.12
C SER A 85 -4.58 15.97 7.65
N LEU A 86 -4.28 14.70 7.34
CA LEU A 86 -4.14 14.22 5.96
C LEU A 86 -5.47 14.28 5.19
N LYS A 87 -6.58 13.89 5.82
CA LYS A 87 -7.93 14.04 5.22
C LYS A 87 -8.24 15.50 4.93
N GLN A 88 -7.94 16.41 5.86
CA GLN A 88 -8.16 17.84 5.66
C GLN A 88 -7.32 18.38 4.50
N LYS A 89 -6.03 18.00 4.43
CA LYS A 89 -5.17 18.32 3.29
C LYS A 89 -5.73 17.79 1.97
N GLY A 90 -6.29 16.58 1.95
CA GLY A 90 -6.97 16.03 0.77
C GLY A 90 -8.19 16.86 0.35
N LYS A 91 -8.99 17.35 1.30
CA LYS A 91 -10.12 18.26 1.02
C LYS A 91 -9.64 19.60 0.45
N ASP A 92 -8.53 20.13 0.97
CA ASP A 92 -7.98 21.41 0.52
C ASP A 92 -7.35 21.31 -0.88
N LEU A 93 -6.72 20.17 -1.21
CA LEU A 93 -6.33 19.86 -2.59
C LEU A 93 -7.53 19.79 -3.52
N ARG A 94 -8.65 19.21 -3.07
CA ARG A 94 -9.86 19.14 -3.89
C ARG A 94 -10.45 20.50 -4.23
N LYS A 95 -10.39 21.45 -3.30
CA LYS A 95 -10.78 22.86 -3.55
C LYS A 95 -9.90 23.53 -4.60
N GLN A 96 -8.68 23.03 -4.82
CA GLN A 96 -7.74 23.54 -5.84
C GLN A 96 -7.89 22.83 -7.19
N GLY A 97 -8.90 21.96 -7.36
CA GLY A 97 -9.16 21.23 -8.60
C GLY A 97 -8.49 19.86 -8.71
N TYR A 98 -7.80 19.39 -7.67
CA TYR A 98 -7.28 18.03 -7.60
C TYR A 98 -8.41 17.05 -7.21
N VAL A 99 -8.19 15.75 -7.41
CA VAL A 99 -9.10 14.71 -6.89
C VAL A 99 -8.98 14.62 -5.37
N GLY A 100 -7.75 14.61 -4.86
CA GLY A 100 -7.47 14.59 -3.42
C GLY A 100 -6.14 13.94 -3.07
N LEU A 101 -6.08 13.37 -1.86
CA LEU A 101 -4.89 12.70 -1.33
C LEU A 101 -5.19 11.23 -1.07
N VAL A 102 -4.45 10.35 -1.74
CA VAL A 102 -4.48 8.90 -1.46
C VAL A 102 -3.50 8.59 -0.35
N MET A 103 -3.95 7.81 0.63
CA MET A 103 -3.12 7.33 1.74
C MET A 103 -2.78 5.86 1.52
N MET A 104 -1.50 5.53 1.58
CA MET A 104 -1.01 4.15 1.54
C MET A 104 -0.26 3.84 2.83
N GLN A 105 -0.49 2.65 3.38
CA GLN A 105 0.30 2.10 4.46
C GLN A 105 1.00 0.83 3.99
N ILE A 106 2.33 0.88 4.03
CA ILE A 106 3.21 -0.20 3.59
C ILE A 106 3.84 -0.78 4.85
N MET A 107 3.58 -2.06 5.11
CA MET A 107 4.03 -2.76 6.30
C MET A 107 4.94 -3.92 5.94
N VAL A 108 5.99 -4.11 6.72
CA VAL A 108 6.77 -5.36 6.77
C VAL A 108 6.51 -5.96 8.15
N THR A 109 5.88 -7.13 8.24
CA THR A 109 5.48 -7.69 9.54
C THR A 109 6.59 -8.50 10.19
N ASP A 110 7.40 -9.18 9.39
CA ASP A 110 8.43 -10.11 9.86
C ASP A 110 9.78 -9.88 9.16
N PRO A 111 10.91 -10.13 9.83
CA PRO A 111 11.07 -10.42 11.26
C PRO A 111 11.03 -9.17 12.17
N ILE A 112 11.08 -7.95 11.60
CA ILE A 112 11.01 -6.70 12.37
C ILE A 112 9.86 -5.87 11.79
N PRO A 113 8.81 -5.60 12.60
CA PRO A 113 7.71 -4.75 12.18
C PRO A 113 8.20 -3.37 11.75
N LEU A 114 7.96 -3.02 10.49
CA LEU A 114 8.20 -1.68 9.94
C LEU A 114 6.92 -1.21 9.26
N ALA A 115 6.53 0.04 9.53
CA ALA A 115 5.42 0.69 8.87
C ALA A 115 5.89 1.97 8.19
N HIS A 116 5.44 2.19 6.96
CA HIS A 116 5.70 3.39 6.18
C HIS A 116 4.37 3.92 5.64
N MET A 117 4.05 5.17 5.98
CA MET A 117 2.91 5.87 5.41
C MET A 117 3.38 6.69 4.20
N SER A 118 2.78 6.45 3.04
CA SER A 118 3.12 7.12 1.78
C SER A 118 1.89 7.79 1.18
N PRO A 119 1.61 9.05 1.54
CA PRO A 119 0.54 9.80 0.89
C PRO A 119 0.99 10.32 -0.48
N PHE A 120 0.07 10.40 -1.44
CA PHE A 120 0.31 11.09 -2.71
C PHE A 120 -0.94 11.81 -3.21
N GLY A 121 -0.73 12.94 -3.90
CA GLY A 121 -1.81 13.71 -4.51
C GLY A 121 -2.21 13.13 -5.86
N VAL A 122 -3.51 13.09 -6.13
CA VAL A 122 -4.07 12.74 -7.44
C VAL A 122 -4.61 14.03 -8.05
N ALA A 123 -3.99 14.48 -9.15
CA ALA A 123 -4.43 15.67 -9.87
C ALA A 123 -5.69 15.36 -10.67
N ASP A 124 -5.63 14.31 -11.49
CA ASP A 124 -6.72 13.88 -12.35
C ASP A 124 -6.71 12.35 -12.45
N ILE A 125 -7.88 11.74 -12.33
CA ILE A 125 -8.04 10.29 -12.45
C ILE A 125 -7.81 9.82 -13.90
N GLU A 126 -8.12 10.66 -14.89
CA GLU A 126 -7.94 10.32 -16.31
C GLU A 126 -6.46 10.15 -16.69
N THR A 127 -5.54 10.70 -15.88
CA THR A 127 -4.09 10.50 -16.06
C THR A 127 -3.60 9.12 -15.64
N HIS A 128 -4.44 8.36 -14.93
CA HIS A 128 -4.15 6.97 -14.57
C HIS A 128 -4.65 5.99 -15.63
N LYS A 129 -4.07 4.79 -15.64
CA LYS A 129 -4.44 3.74 -16.60
C LYS A 129 -5.94 3.40 -16.48
N PRO A 130 -6.57 2.91 -17.57
CA PRO A 130 -7.92 2.34 -17.50
C PRO A 130 -8.02 1.28 -16.40
N TYR A 131 -9.20 1.13 -15.80
CA TYR A 131 -9.42 0.17 -14.73
C TYR A 131 -8.97 -1.24 -15.13
N ASP A 132 -8.03 -1.78 -14.38
CA ASP A 132 -7.52 -3.13 -14.55
C ASP A 132 -8.21 -4.07 -13.53
N PRO A 133 -9.12 -4.98 -13.92
CA PRO A 133 -9.75 -5.90 -12.98
C PRO A 133 -8.76 -6.88 -12.33
N ASN A 134 -7.58 -7.06 -12.93
CA ASN A 134 -6.51 -7.93 -12.44
C ASN A 134 -5.37 -7.14 -11.80
N TRP A 135 -5.61 -5.88 -11.39
CA TRP A 135 -4.60 -4.97 -10.83
C TRP A 135 -3.76 -5.64 -9.73
N LYS A 136 -4.39 -6.45 -8.88
CA LYS A 136 -3.75 -7.12 -7.74
C LYS A 136 -2.73 -8.15 -8.20
N GLU A 137 -3.10 -8.99 -9.15
CA GLU A 137 -2.21 -10.00 -9.72
C GLU A 137 -1.09 -9.36 -10.55
N ASN A 138 -1.44 -8.36 -11.36
CA ASN A 138 -0.49 -7.68 -12.24
C ASN A 138 0.58 -6.95 -11.43
N PHE A 139 0.20 -6.21 -10.38
CA PHE A 139 1.16 -5.57 -9.48
C PHE A 139 2.00 -6.61 -8.73
N THR A 140 1.38 -7.67 -8.21
CA THR A 140 2.10 -8.76 -7.52
C THR A 140 3.15 -9.41 -8.42
N LYS A 141 2.79 -9.76 -9.66
CA LYS A 141 3.74 -10.35 -10.63
C LYS A 141 4.92 -9.43 -10.94
N LYS A 142 4.69 -8.11 -10.96
CA LYS A 142 5.71 -7.10 -11.28
C LYS A 142 6.67 -6.82 -10.11
N ALA A 143 6.14 -6.68 -8.90
CA ALA A 143 6.86 -6.15 -7.74
C ALA A 143 7.21 -7.19 -6.67
N SER A 144 6.72 -8.43 -6.80
CA SER A 144 7.05 -9.54 -5.90
C SER A 144 8.23 -10.37 -6.41
N ALA A 145 9.06 -10.87 -5.49
CA ALA A 145 10.10 -11.86 -5.78
C ALA A 145 9.57 -13.15 -6.40
N PHE A 146 8.36 -13.55 -6.00
CA PHE A 146 7.67 -14.74 -6.50
C PHE A 146 6.31 -14.33 -7.07
N PRO A 147 6.06 -14.50 -8.38
CA PRO A 147 4.77 -14.15 -9.00
C PRO A 147 3.62 -15.12 -8.65
N GLY A 148 3.80 -16.01 -7.67
CA GLY A 148 2.74 -16.91 -7.25
C GLY A 148 3.17 -17.80 -6.10
N PHE A 149 2.82 -17.42 -4.88
CA PHE A 149 2.50 -18.32 -3.78
C PHE A 149 1.91 -17.43 -2.67
N VAL A 150 0.58 -17.34 -2.66
CA VAL A 150 -0.13 -17.00 -1.42
C VAL A 150 0.13 -18.20 -0.51
N LEU A 151 1.03 -18.06 0.46
CA LEU A 151 1.10 -19.04 1.53
C LEU A 151 -0.28 -19.07 2.19
N PRO A 152 -0.95 -20.23 2.29
CA PRO A 152 -2.14 -20.31 3.11
C PRO A 152 -1.73 -19.90 4.53
N LEU A 153 -2.51 -19.01 5.13
CA LEU A 153 -2.44 -18.75 6.57
C LEU A 153 -2.46 -20.12 7.25
N SER A 154 -1.34 -20.51 7.86
CA SER A 154 -1.25 -21.80 8.57
C SER A 154 -2.40 -21.86 9.59
N PRO A 155 -3.25 -22.90 9.55
CA PRO A 155 -4.20 -23.11 10.61
C PRO A 155 -3.44 -23.46 11.89
N GLN A 156 -3.94 -22.89 12.98
CA GLN A 156 -3.51 -23.04 14.36
C GLN A 156 -2.92 -24.43 14.67
N CYS A 157 -1.72 -24.48 15.23
CA CYS A 157 -1.23 -25.66 15.93
C CYS A 157 -2.21 -26.00 17.07
N PRO A 158 -2.80 -27.20 17.13
CA PRO A 158 -3.34 -27.70 18.38
C PRO A 158 -2.16 -28.20 19.22
N LEU A 159 -1.97 -27.60 20.39
CA LEU A 159 -1.13 -28.15 21.44
C LEU A 159 -1.68 -29.54 21.78
N LYS A 160 -0.82 -30.57 21.67
CA LYS A 160 -1.03 -31.87 22.31
C LYS A 160 -0.63 -31.79 23.78
#